data_AF-A0A136N0Y6-F1
#
_entry.id   AF-A0A136N0Y6-F1
#
_cell.length_a   1.000
_cell.length_b   1.000
_cell.length_c   1.000
_cell.angle_alpha   90.00
_cell.angle_beta   90.00
_cell.angle_gamma   90.00
#
_symmetry.space_group_name_H-M   'P 1'
#
loop_
_entity.id
_entity.type
_entity.pdbx_description
1 polymer ?
#
loop_
_entity_poly.entity_id
_entity_poly.type
_entity_poly.pdbx_seq_one_letter_code
_entity_poly.pdbx_strand_id
1 'polypeptide(L)'
;MVYCYFKKYTLIFKRPGGTSRGVLHTKDTYFIIWQEEGKTAFGECNRFIDLSYDDRNGYEEKLADVCKRLPFEKELLLDELTEWPSIRFGVEMVLLDKSNGSQQILFQEVIGKSGFDIPTNGLIWMGSKEFMYEQIKEKLKDHYTSIKLKVGAVDFDTEIELLQFIRRQFSADEVEVRLDANGAFFF
;
A
#
# COMPACT_ATOMS: atom_id res chain seq x y z
N MET A 1 3.20 32.27 -7.82
CA MET A 1 3.85 31.39 -8.82
C MET A 1 3.51 29.97 -8.43
N VAL A 2 3.10 29.16 -9.39
CA VAL A 2 2.76 27.74 -9.17
C VAL A 2 3.93 26.90 -9.63
N TYR A 3 4.35 25.96 -8.80
CA TYR A 3 5.33 24.94 -9.18
C TYR A 3 4.69 23.57 -8.98
N CYS A 4 4.79 22.72 -9.99
CA CYS A 4 4.43 21.32 -9.86
C CYS A 4 5.54 20.47 -10.47
N TYR A 5 6.04 19.53 -9.68
CA TYR A 5 7.16 18.66 -10.05
C TYR A 5 7.02 17.33 -9.31
N PHE A 6 7.72 16.30 -9.79
CA PHE A 6 7.78 15.02 -9.10
C PHE A 6 9.16 14.76 -8.51
N LYS A 7 9.20 13.92 -7.47
CA LYS A 7 10.44 13.47 -6.86
C LYS A 7 10.39 11.97 -6.59
N LYS A 8 11.40 11.25 -7.08
CA LYS A 8 11.64 9.84 -6.73
C LYS A 8 12.15 9.74 -5.30
N TYR A 9 11.68 8.73 -4.57
CA TYR A 9 12.14 8.37 -3.23
C TYR A 9 12.25 6.86 -3.11
N THR A 10 13.40 6.37 -2.62
CA THR A 10 13.64 4.93 -2.44
C THR A 10 13.48 4.57 -0.97
N LEU A 11 12.48 3.76 -0.66
CA LEU A 11 12.23 3.18 0.65
C LEU A 11 13.06 1.92 0.83
N ILE A 12 13.61 1.74 2.03
CA ILE A 12 14.36 0.54 2.41
C ILE A 12 13.49 -0.30 3.35
N PHE A 13 13.26 -1.57 2.99
CA PHE A 13 12.49 -2.46 3.83
C PHE A 13 13.25 -2.79 5.12
N LYS A 14 12.61 -2.59 6.28
CA LYS A 14 13.16 -2.99 7.59
C LYS A 14 13.41 -4.49 7.67
N ARG A 15 12.52 -5.27 7.06
CA ARG A 15 12.64 -6.72 6.84
C ARG A 15 12.31 -6.98 5.37
N PRO A 16 13.16 -7.69 4.61
CA PRO A 16 12.89 -7.95 3.20
C PRO A 16 11.52 -8.62 3.01
N GLY A 17 10.73 -8.09 2.07
CA GLY A 17 9.37 -8.55 1.83
C GLY A 17 9.33 -9.68 0.81
N GLY A 18 9.04 -10.90 1.24
CA GLY A 18 8.82 -12.03 0.34
C GLY A 18 7.53 -11.87 -0.48
N THR A 19 7.62 -12.08 -1.79
CA THR A 19 6.49 -12.07 -2.73
C THR A 19 6.56 -13.30 -3.62
N SER A 20 5.49 -13.58 -4.37
CA SER A 20 5.48 -14.64 -5.38
C SER A 20 6.48 -14.40 -6.52
N ARG A 21 7.06 -13.19 -6.63
CA ARG A 21 8.00 -12.78 -7.69
C ARG A 21 9.41 -12.47 -7.18
N GLY A 22 9.73 -12.86 -5.93
CA GLY A 22 11.04 -12.64 -5.32
C GLY A 22 10.98 -11.82 -4.04
N VAL A 23 12.15 -11.33 -3.60
CA VAL A 23 12.33 -10.65 -2.31
C VAL A 23 12.55 -9.16 -2.52
N LEU A 24 11.70 -8.34 -1.90
CA LEU A 24 11.78 -6.88 -1.95
C LEU A 24 12.69 -6.35 -0.84
N HIS A 25 13.83 -5.76 -1.22
CA HIS A 25 14.75 -5.08 -0.31
C HIS A 25 14.54 -3.57 -0.28
N THR A 26 14.15 -3.00 -1.43
CA THR A 26 13.83 -1.59 -1.59
C THR A 26 12.51 -1.44 -2.35
N LYS A 27 11.88 -0.27 -2.23
CA LYS A 27 10.73 0.13 -3.04
C LYS A 27 10.92 1.57 -3.50
N ASP A 28 10.89 1.80 -4.80
CA ASP A 28 10.79 3.15 -5.31
C ASP A 28 9.35 3.66 -5.20
N THR A 29 9.19 4.93 -4.85
CA THR A 29 7.92 5.64 -4.90
C THR A 29 8.17 7.04 -5.43
N TYR A 30 7.13 7.67 -5.96
CA TYR A 30 7.24 9.01 -6.54
C TYR A 30 6.25 9.93 -5.84
N PHE A 31 6.67 11.14 -5.54
CA PHE A 31 5.79 12.16 -4.98
C PHE A 31 5.54 13.23 -6.03
N ILE A 32 4.28 13.51 -6.35
CA ILE A 32 3.88 14.74 -7.04
C ILE A 32 3.78 15.81 -5.96
N ILE A 33 4.45 16.94 -6.19
CA ILE A 33 4.54 18.06 -5.25
C ILE A 33 4.00 19.28 -5.96
N TRP A 34 2.93 19.87 -5.42
CA TRP A 34 2.35 21.13 -5.90
C TRP A 34 2.61 22.22 -4.88
N GLN A 35 3.26 23.31 -5.29
CA GLN A 35 3.52 24.49 -4.47
C GLN A 35 2.84 25.74 -5.04
N GLU A 36 2.05 26.40 -4.21
CA GLU A 36 1.36 27.65 -4.56
C GLU A 36 1.17 28.50 -3.31
N GLU A 37 1.49 29.79 -3.38
CA GLU A 37 1.27 30.76 -2.27
C GLU A 37 1.86 30.33 -0.92
N GLY A 38 3.04 29.69 -0.94
CA GLY A 38 3.72 29.22 0.28
C GLY A 38 3.13 27.95 0.88
N LYS A 39 2.12 27.35 0.24
CA LYS A 39 1.51 26.07 0.61
C LYS A 39 2.01 24.95 -0.29
N THR A 40 2.08 23.73 0.25
CA THR A 40 2.54 22.55 -0.50
C THR A 40 1.55 21.40 -0.34
N ALA A 41 1.00 20.92 -1.46
CA ALA A 41 0.18 19.72 -1.54
C ALA A 41 0.98 18.53 -2.08
N PHE A 42 0.66 17.33 -1.61
CA PHE A 42 1.38 16.11 -1.95
C PHE A 42 0.47 15.00 -2.46
N GLY A 43 1.01 14.18 -3.36
CA GLY A 43 0.43 12.89 -3.73
C GLY A 43 1.50 11.84 -3.95
N GLU A 44 1.26 10.63 -3.48
CA GLU A 44 2.17 9.50 -3.66
C GLU A 44 1.72 8.64 -4.85
N CYS A 45 2.62 8.45 -5.81
CA CYS A 45 2.49 7.53 -6.93
C CYS A 45 3.33 6.28 -6.63
N ASN A 46 2.70 5.31 -5.98
CA ASN A 46 3.33 4.07 -5.53
C ASN A 46 3.62 3.10 -6.69
N ARG A 47 4.86 2.62 -6.82
CA ARG A 47 5.28 1.70 -7.91
C ARG A 47 6.13 0.57 -7.36
N PHE A 48 5.62 -0.66 -7.41
CA PHE A 48 6.40 -1.85 -7.17
C PHE A 48 6.94 -2.41 -8.48
N ILE A 49 8.25 -2.51 -8.60
CA ILE A 49 8.91 -3.19 -9.72
C ILE A 49 8.44 -4.65 -9.76
N ASP A 50 8.16 -5.13 -10.96
CA ASP A 50 7.62 -6.44 -11.30
C ASP A 50 6.26 -6.77 -10.69
N LEU A 51 5.52 -5.82 -10.09
CA LEU A 51 4.22 -6.07 -9.45
C LEU A 51 3.14 -5.06 -9.82
N SER A 52 3.50 -3.77 -9.90
CA SER A 52 2.56 -2.72 -10.28
C SER A 52 2.24 -2.80 -11.77
N TYR A 53 0.99 -2.52 -12.13
CA TYR A 53 0.60 -2.32 -13.54
C TYR A 53 1.40 -1.19 -14.20
N ASP A 54 1.73 -0.16 -13.42
CA ASP A 54 2.57 0.96 -13.81
C ASP A 54 4.07 0.64 -13.95
N ASP A 55 4.51 -0.58 -13.67
CA ASP A 55 5.90 -1.00 -13.89
C ASP A 55 6.17 -1.27 -15.38
N ARG A 56 6.13 -0.19 -16.16
CA ARG A 56 6.37 -0.19 -17.60
C ARG A 56 7.11 1.09 -18.02
N ASN A 57 7.65 1.07 -19.24
CA ASN A 57 8.35 2.21 -19.82
C ASN A 57 7.42 3.43 -19.94
N GLY A 58 7.97 4.65 -19.84
CA GLY A 58 7.20 5.88 -19.97
C GLY A 58 6.70 6.46 -18.64
N TYR A 59 6.97 5.82 -17.50
CA TYR A 59 6.39 6.22 -16.21
C TYR A 59 6.87 7.60 -15.74
N GLU A 60 8.18 7.86 -15.78
CA GLU A 60 8.73 9.17 -15.38
C GLU A 60 8.42 10.26 -16.40
N GLU A 61 8.37 9.93 -17.69
CA GLU A 61 7.93 10.83 -18.75
C GLU A 61 6.46 11.23 -18.54
N LYS A 62 5.60 10.28 -18.15
CA LYS A 62 4.20 10.57 -17.83
C LYS A 62 4.06 11.42 -16.57
N LEU A 63 4.85 11.17 -15.53
CA LEU A 63 4.90 12.05 -14.36
C LEU A 63 5.32 13.49 -14.72
N ALA A 64 6.32 13.64 -15.59
CA ALA A 64 6.75 14.96 -16.06
C ALA A 64 5.64 15.70 -16.82
N ASP A 65 4.95 15.00 -17.73
CA ASP A 65 3.79 15.52 -18.47
C ASP A 65 2.66 15.94 -17.51
N VAL A 66 2.34 15.09 -16.54
CA VAL A 66 1.32 15.36 -15.52
C VAL A 66 1.69 16.59 -14.71
N CYS A 67 2.92 16.70 -14.19
CA CYS A 67 3.35 17.86 -13.41
C CYS A 67 3.27 19.17 -14.21
N LYS A 68 3.49 19.13 -15.53
CA LYS A 68 3.36 20.32 -16.40
C LYS A 68 1.91 20.77 -16.56
N ARG A 69 0.97 19.83 -16.63
CA ARG A 69 -0.44 20.06 -17.01
C ARG A 69 -1.38 20.20 -15.82
N LEU A 70 -1.10 19.49 -14.74
CA LEU A 70 -1.91 19.43 -13.52
C LEU A 70 -2.27 20.82 -12.95
N PRO A 71 -1.36 21.82 -12.92
CA PRO A 71 -1.68 23.20 -12.56
C PRO A 71 -2.86 23.84 -13.31
N PHE A 72 -3.05 23.47 -14.57
CA PHE A 72 -3.98 24.10 -15.49
C PHE A 72 -5.24 23.27 -15.71
N GLU A 73 -5.09 21.95 -15.83
CA GLU A 73 -6.17 21.03 -16.20
C GLU A 73 -6.89 20.41 -14.99
N LYS A 74 -6.20 20.29 -13.85
CA LYS A 74 -6.75 19.76 -12.59
C LYS A 74 -7.47 18.42 -12.79
N GLU A 75 -8.75 18.32 -12.41
CA GLU A 75 -9.55 17.09 -12.49
C GLU A 75 -9.73 16.58 -13.93
N LEU A 76 -9.66 17.46 -14.95
CA LEU A 76 -9.78 17.06 -16.36
C LEU A 76 -8.66 16.09 -16.79
N LEU A 77 -7.53 16.11 -16.08
CA LEU A 77 -6.40 15.21 -16.33
C LEU A 77 -6.68 13.76 -15.88
N LEU A 78 -7.68 13.51 -15.03
CA LEU A 78 -7.88 12.18 -14.45
C LEU A 78 -8.35 11.14 -15.48
N ASP A 79 -9.13 11.55 -16.48
CA ASP A 79 -9.69 10.65 -17.49
C ASP A 79 -8.59 10.01 -18.36
N GLU A 80 -7.51 10.74 -18.64
CA GLU A 80 -6.37 10.23 -19.41
C GLU A 80 -5.39 9.38 -18.58
N LEU A 81 -5.55 9.34 -17.25
CA LEU A 81 -4.67 8.59 -16.33
C LEU A 81 -5.25 7.21 -15.96
N THR A 82 -6.33 6.78 -16.60
CA THR A 82 -6.92 5.44 -16.44
C THR A 82 -5.90 4.31 -16.60
N GLU A 83 -4.98 4.46 -17.55
CA GLU A 83 -3.90 3.51 -17.83
C GLU A 83 -2.67 3.67 -16.90
N TRP A 84 -2.69 4.65 -15.99
CA TRP A 84 -1.60 4.94 -15.06
C TRP A 84 -2.15 5.06 -13.63
N PRO A 85 -2.72 3.97 -13.06
CA PRO A 85 -3.50 4.05 -11.83
C PRO A 85 -2.70 4.61 -10.65
N SER A 86 -1.40 4.34 -10.58
CA SER A 86 -0.55 4.93 -9.54
C SER A 86 -0.41 6.45 -9.68
N ILE A 87 -0.21 6.95 -10.91
CA ILE A 87 -0.11 8.38 -11.19
C ILE A 87 -1.46 9.05 -10.95
N ARG A 88 -2.55 8.44 -11.43
CA ARG A 88 -3.92 8.90 -11.20
C ARG A 88 -4.19 9.10 -9.71
N PHE A 89 -3.85 8.09 -8.90
CA PHE A 89 -4.03 8.15 -7.46
C PHE A 89 -3.22 9.30 -6.83
N GLY A 90 -1.97 9.49 -7.25
CA GLY A 90 -1.15 10.63 -6.81
C GLY A 90 -1.76 11.98 -7.19
N VAL A 91 -2.37 12.11 -8.37
CA VAL A 91 -3.08 13.33 -8.79
C VAL A 91 -4.32 13.57 -7.92
N GLU A 92 -5.13 12.54 -7.68
CA GLU A 92 -6.31 12.62 -6.80
C GLU A 92 -5.91 13.10 -5.39
N MET A 93 -4.80 12.57 -4.85
CA MET A 93 -4.25 13.02 -3.56
C MET A 93 -3.84 14.50 -3.57
N VAL A 94 -3.11 14.96 -4.59
CA VAL A 94 -2.68 16.37 -4.68
C VAL A 94 -3.89 17.32 -4.74
N LEU A 95 -4.89 16.98 -5.57
CA LEU A 95 -6.08 17.80 -5.73
C LEU A 95 -6.89 17.87 -4.43
N LEU A 96 -7.04 16.73 -3.75
CA LEU A 96 -7.76 16.64 -2.49
C LEU A 96 -7.04 17.37 -1.33
N ASP A 97 -5.72 17.18 -1.21
CA ASP A 97 -4.92 17.92 -0.22
C ASP A 97 -5.00 19.43 -0.48
N LYS A 98 -4.93 19.85 -1.76
CA LYS A 98 -5.10 21.24 -2.15
C LYS A 98 -6.48 21.79 -1.79
N SER A 99 -7.57 21.05 -2.02
CA SER A 99 -8.91 21.50 -1.61
C SER A 99 -9.02 21.63 -0.09
N ASN A 100 -8.25 20.86 0.66
CA ASN A 100 -8.15 20.95 2.12
C ASN A 100 -7.14 22.00 2.59
N GLY A 101 -6.70 22.90 1.71
CA GLY A 101 -5.79 23.98 2.06
C GLY A 101 -4.32 23.55 2.20
N SER A 102 -3.96 22.40 1.63
CA SER A 102 -2.60 21.84 1.59
C SER A 102 -2.04 21.54 2.98
N GLN A 103 -2.82 20.81 3.78
CA GLN A 103 -2.52 20.46 5.17
C GLN A 103 -1.96 19.04 5.33
N GLN A 104 -1.80 18.29 4.23
CA GLN A 104 -1.43 16.87 4.22
C GLN A 104 -2.47 16.00 4.94
N ILE A 105 -3.72 16.46 4.96
CA ILE A 105 -4.89 15.74 5.49
C ILE A 105 -5.87 15.60 4.33
N LEU A 106 -6.04 14.38 3.84
CA LEU A 106 -6.90 14.11 2.67
C LEU A 106 -8.39 13.99 3.05
N PHE A 107 -8.67 13.31 4.15
CA PHE A 107 -10.02 13.08 4.66
C PHE A 107 -10.05 13.56 6.12
N GLN A 108 -10.67 14.70 6.36
CA GLN A 108 -10.77 15.26 7.72
C GLN A 108 -11.81 14.50 8.54
N GLU A 109 -12.84 13.98 7.88
CA GLU A 109 -13.99 13.29 8.45
C GLU A 109 -13.63 11.97 9.14
N VAL A 110 -12.51 11.34 8.76
CA VAL A 110 -12.02 10.11 9.39
C VAL A 110 -11.21 10.38 10.67
N ILE A 111 -10.88 11.65 10.95
CA ILE A 111 -10.13 12.04 12.14
C ILE A 111 -11.13 12.33 13.27
N GLY A 112 -11.22 11.40 14.22
CA GLY A 112 -12.03 11.55 15.43
C GLY A 112 -11.36 12.45 16.49
N LYS A 113 -12.07 12.67 17.61
CA LYS A 113 -11.57 13.49 18.74
C LYS A 113 -10.25 12.97 19.34
N SER A 114 -10.04 11.66 19.32
CA SER A 114 -8.82 10.98 19.77
C SER A 114 -7.80 10.75 18.67
N GLY A 115 -8.02 11.31 17.47
CA GLY A 115 -7.22 11.05 16.28
C GLY A 115 -7.87 10.02 15.35
N PHE A 116 -7.03 9.39 14.53
CA PHE A 116 -7.44 8.39 13.54
C PHE A 116 -7.28 6.99 14.13
N ASP A 117 -8.38 6.24 14.20
CA ASP A 117 -8.39 4.85 14.68
C ASP A 117 -9.06 3.96 13.62
N ILE A 118 -8.23 3.28 12.83
CA ILE A 118 -8.69 2.25 11.89
C ILE A 118 -7.97 0.95 12.24
N PRO A 119 -8.69 -0.09 12.69
CA PRO A 119 -8.08 -1.38 12.96
C PRO A 119 -7.52 -1.97 11.66
N THR A 120 -6.33 -2.53 11.75
CA THR A 120 -5.65 -3.20 10.61
C THR A 120 -5.41 -4.66 10.93
N ASN A 121 -5.28 -5.49 9.89
CA ASN A 121 -4.91 -6.89 10.08
C ASN A 121 -3.42 -7.05 10.39
N GLY A 122 -3.08 -8.05 11.20
CA GLY A 122 -1.72 -8.53 11.36
C GLY A 122 -1.33 -9.33 10.12
N LEU A 123 -0.43 -8.80 9.29
CA LEU A 123 0.07 -9.52 8.11
C LEU A 123 1.11 -10.56 8.53
N ILE A 124 0.88 -11.81 8.15
CA ILE A 124 1.83 -12.92 8.29
C ILE A 124 2.54 -13.12 6.95
N TRP A 125 3.85 -12.90 6.94
CA TRP A 125 4.68 -13.11 5.76
C TRP A 125 5.00 -14.58 5.57
N MET A 126 5.07 -14.99 4.30
CA MET A 126 5.47 -16.35 3.92
C MET A 126 6.93 -16.60 4.29
N GLY A 127 7.24 -17.81 4.75
CA GLY A 127 8.58 -18.25 5.15
C GLY A 127 8.52 -19.68 5.67
N SER A 128 9.50 -20.10 6.49
CA SER A 128 9.41 -21.42 7.12
C SER A 128 8.20 -21.52 8.04
N LYS A 129 7.76 -22.76 8.31
CA LYS A 129 6.69 -23.06 9.26
C LYS A 129 6.92 -22.34 10.60
N GLU A 130 8.09 -22.51 11.18
CA GLU A 130 8.48 -21.92 12.48
C GLU A 130 8.41 -20.40 12.43
N PHE A 131 8.88 -19.80 11.35
CA PHE A 131 8.84 -18.35 11.16
C PHE A 131 7.41 -17.81 11.06
N MET A 132 6.52 -18.51 10.34
CA MET A 132 5.11 -18.16 10.25
C MET A 132 4.40 -18.32 11.61
N TYR A 133 4.69 -19.40 12.34
CA TYR A 133 4.19 -19.62 13.70
C TYR A 133 4.56 -18.49 14.66
N GLU A 134 5.82 -18.07 14.66
CA GLU A 134 6.28 -17.00 15.56
C GLU A 134 5.62 -15.66 15.21
N GLN A 135 5.49 -15.33 13.92
CA GLN A 135 4.74 -14.13 13.51
C GLN A 135 3.28 -14.17 13.99
N ILE A 136 2.60 -15.32 13.88
CA ILE A 136 1.21 -15.47 14.34
C ILE A 136 1.14 -15.21 15.84
N LYS A 137 2.02 -15.83 16.64
CA LYS A 137 2.08 -15.61 18.10
C LYS A 137 2.34 -14.14 18.44
N GLU A 138 3.27 -13.49 17.75
CA GLU A 138 3.58 -12.07 17.93
C GLU A 138 2.33 -11.21 17.67
N LYS A 139 1.61 -11.43 16.56
CA LYS A 139 0.40 -10.64 16.24
C LYS A 139 -0.74 -10.87 17.21
N LEU A 140 -0.95 -12.11 17.66
CA LEU A 140 -1.96 -12.40 18.68
C LEU A 140 -1.60 -11.75 20.02
N LYS A 141 -0.32 -11.75 20.39
CA LYS A 141 0.19 -11.06 21.59
C LYS A 141 0.04 -9.53 21.49
N ASP A 142 0.21 -8.97 20.30
CA ASP A 142 -0.02 -7.55 19.99
C ASP A 142 -1.53 -7.22 19.88
N HIS A 143 -2.42 -8.13 20.27
CA HIS A 143 -3.88 -7.96 20.31
C HIS A 143 -4.55 -7.71 18.95
N TYR A 144 -3.95 -8.20 17.85
CA TYR A 144 -4.63 -8.21 16.56
C TYR A 144 -5.82 -9.17 16.58
N THR A 145 -7.01 -8.65 16.32
CA THR A 145 -8.26 -9.42 16.17
C THR A 145 -8.53 -9.85 14.72
N SER A 146 -7.68 -9.42 13.78
CA SER A 146 -7.71 -9.83 12.37
C SER A 146 -6.30 -10.19 11.92
N ILE A 147 -6.13 -11.39 11.36
CA ILE A 147 -4.84 -11.88 10.85
C ILE A 147 -4.99 -12.20 9.37
N LYS A 148 -4.09 -11.65 8.55
CA LYS A 148 -3.99 -11.95 7.11
C LYS A 148 -2.79 -12.85 6.86
N LEU A 149 -3.03 -14.09 6.44
CA LEU A 149 -2.00 -15.04 6.04
C LEU A 149 -1.85 -15.02 4.52
N LYS A 150 -0.63 -14.80 4.05
CA LYS A 150 -0.26 -15.14 2.69
C LYS A 150 -0.01 -16.65 2.63
N VAL A 151 -0.68 -17.33 1.69
CA VAL A 151 -0.68 -18.80 1.54
C VAL A 151 -0.31 -19.20 0.11
N GLY A 152 0.05 -20.46 -0.10
CA GLY A 152 0.55 -21.01 -1.37
C GLY A 152 2.06 -20.89 -1.56
N ALA A 153 2.84 -20.71 -0.49
CA ALA A 153 4.32 -20.68 -0.56
C ALA A 153 5.01 -21.83 0.17
N VAL A 154 4.29 -22.54 1.03
CA VAL A 154 4.75 -23.81 1.62
C VAL A 154 3.76 -24.91 1.26
N ASP A 155 4.02 -26.14 1.68
CA ASP A 155 3.11 -27.24 1.39
C ASP A 155 1.74 -27.01 2.05
N PHE A 156 0.69 -27.45 1.37
CA PHE A 156 -0.70 -27.18 1.75
C PHE A 156 -1.04 -27.67 3.17
N ASP A 157 -0.52 -28.83 3.56
CA ASP A 157 -0.79 -29.41 4.88
C ASP A 157 -0.18 -28.55 6.00
N THR A 158 1.03 -28.04 5.81
CA THR A 158 1.66 -27.07 6.74
C THR A 158 0.80 -25.81 6.91
N GLU A 159 0.22 -25.28 5.83
CA GLU A 159 -0.64 -24.10 5.89
C GLU A 159 -1.94 -24.40 6.66
N ILE A 160 -2.54 -25.56 6.42
CA ILE A 160 -3.70 -26.03 7.21
C ILE A 160 -3.35 -26.15 8.69
N GLU A 161 -2.18 -26.69 9.03
CA GLU A 161 -1.75 -26.80 10.43
C GLU A 161 -1.61 -25.43 11.12
N LEU A 162 -1.10 -24.41 10.41
CA LEU A 162 -1.02 -23.04 10.91
C LEU A 162 -2.42 -22.47 11.23
N LEU A 163 -3.40 -22.73 10.35
CA LEU A 163 -4.78 -22.30 10.57
C LEU A 163 -5.43 -23.03 11.75
N GLN A 164 -5.20 -24.33 11.86
CA GLN A 164 -5.67 -25.11 12.99
C GLN A 164 -5.05 -24.63 14.31
N PHE A 165 -3.78 -24.21 14.32
CA PHE A 165 -3.16 -23.64 15.51
C PHE A 165 -3.87 -22.39 16.02
N ILE A 166 -4.26 -21.48 15.12
CA ILE A 166 -5.05 -20.29 15.49
C ILE A 166 -6.40 -20.74 16.06
N ARG A 167 -7.10 -21.66 15.37
CA ARG A 167 -8.45 -22.09 15.74
C ARG A 167 -8.52 -22.97 17.00
N ARG A 168 -7.42 -23.60 17.41
CA ARG A 168 -7.33 -24.28 18.72
C ARG A 168 -7.32 -23.31 19.90
N GLN A 169 -7.01 -22.03 19.67
CA GLN A 169 -6.85 -21.03 20.72
C GLN A 169 -7.93 -19.93 20.66
N PHE A 170 -8.41 -19.60 19.47
CA PHE A 170 -9.35 -18.51 19.24
C PHE A 170 -10.49 -18.93 18.33
N SER A 171 -11.71 -18.62 18.77
CA SER A 171 -12.92 -18.78 17.96
C SER A 171 -12.93 -17.83 16.76
N ALA A 172 -13.89 -18.03 15.85
CA ALA A 172 -14.08 -17.16 14.69
C ALA A 172 -14.50 -15.74 15.09
N ASP A 173 -15.20 -15.59 16.24
CA ASP A 173 -15.65 -14.29 16.75
C ASP A 173 -14.54 -13.50 17.45
N GLU A 174 -13.51 -14.20 17.95
CA GLU A 174 -12.35 -13.58 18.60
C GLU A 174 -11.27 -13.14 17.61
N VAL A 175 -11.01 -13.98 16.60
CA VAL A 175 -9.97 -13.71 15.59
C VAL A 175 -10.48 -14.02 14.18
N GLU A 176 -10.61 -12.97 13.37
CA GLU A 176 -10.85 -13.08 11.94
C GLU A 176 -9.57 -13.55 11.24
N VAL A 177 -9.69 -14.55 10.36
CA VAL A 177 -8.57 -15.06 9.57
C VAL A 177 -8.85 -14.83 8.09
N ARG A 178 -7.97 -14.06 7.43
CA ARG A 178 -8.03 -13.77 5.99
C ARG A 178 -6.90 -14.50 5.28
N LEU A 179 -7.23 -15.22 4.20
CA LEU A 179 -6.24 -15.94 3.40
C LEU A 179 -6.03 -15.21 2.08
N ASP A 180 -4.77 -15.03 1.71
CA ASP A 180 -4.34 -14.44 0.46
C ASP A 180 -3.47 -15.44 -0.29
N ALA A 181 -4.11 -16.22 -1.16
CA ALA A 181 -3.46 -17.25 -1.96
C ALA A 181 -2.74 -16.70 -3.20
N ASN A 182 -3.03 -15.45 -3.58
CA ASN A 182 -2.39 -14.77 -4.71
C ASN A 182 -2.23 -15.61 -6.00
N GLY A 183 -3.23 -16.47 -6.30
CA GLY A 183 -3.24 -17.35 -7.48
C GLY A 183 -2.32 -18.58 -7.40
N ALA A 184 -1.85 -18.97 -6.22
CA ALA A 184 -0.84 -20.02 -6.06
C ALA A 184 -1.34 -21.47 -6.21
N PHE A 185 -2.65 -21.72 -6.09
CA PHE A 185 -3.20 -23.08 -6.15
C PHE A 185 -3.75 -23.40 -7.54
N PHE A 186 -3.42 -24.59 -8.03
CA PHE A 186 -4.06 -25.20 -9.20
C PHE A 186 -5.20 -26.11 -8.74
N PHE A 187 -6.28 -26.18 -9.52
CA PHE A 187 -7.41 -27.08 -9.30
C PHE A 187 -7.19 -28.41 -10.02
#